data_AF-A0A2G6EIW2-F1
#
_entry.id   AF-A0A2G6EIW2-F1
#
_cell.length_a   1.000
_cell.length_b   1.000
_cell.length_c   1.000
_cell.angle_alpha   90.00
_cell.angle_beta   90.00
_cell.angle_gamma   90.00
#
_symmetry.space_group_name_H-M   'P 1'
#
loop_
_entity.id
_entity.type
_entity.pdbx_description
1 polymer ?
#
loop_
_entity_poly.entity_id
_entity_poly.type
_entity_poly.pdbx_seq_one_letter_code
_entity_poly.pdbx_strand_id
1 'polypeptide(L)'
;MDTRHAKKGERLMPDLADIAQEQRERAYERWWSEHQTTQRAIDDEGRPHDCIDCGERIPQARVNLGYCLRCVDCQEVFEKGVKR
;
A
#
# COMPACT_ATOMS: atom_id res chain seq x y z
N MET A 1 -44.64 26.96 22.63
CA MET A 1 -43.83 28.09 23.13
C MET A 1 -42.60 27.47 23.77
N ASP A 2 -41.61 27.10 22.96
CA ASP A 2 -40.43 27.94 22.69
C ASP A 2 -39.61 28.11 23.96
N THR A 3 -38.39 27.60 24.06
CA THR A 3 -37.30 28.07 23.22
C THR A 3 -36.14 27.08 23.18
N ARG A 4 -35.68 26.81 21.96
CA ARG A 4 -34.38 26.22 21.65
C ARG A 4 -33.29 27.06 22.32
N HIS A 5 -32.46 26.46 23.15
CA HIS A 5 -31.17 27.06 23.52
C HIS A 5 -30.06 26.29 22.81
N ALA A 6 -29.84 26.66 21.54
CA ALA A 6 -28.65 26.28 20.82
C ALA A 6 -27.45 26.96 21.49
N LYS A 7 -26.63 26.20 22.24
CA LYS A 7 -25.33 26.70 22.71
C LYS A 7 -24.40 26.84 21.50
N LYS A 8 -24.16 28.09 21.15
CA LYS A 8 -23.33 28.54 20.05
C LYS A 8 -21.86 28.50 20.50
N GLY A 9 -21.04 27.66 19.87
CA GLY A 9 -19.60 27.91 19.73
C GLY A 9 -18.66 27.44 20.84
N GLU A 10 -18.73 26.17 21.27
CA GLU A 10 -17.54 25.52 21.83
C GLU A 10 -16.73 24.94 20.66
N ARG A 11 -15.54 25.48 20.43
CA ARG A 11 -14.55 24.82 19.56
C ARG A 11 -14.24 23.48 20.22
N LEU A 12 -14.76 22.38 19.68
CA LEU A 12 -14.47 21.04 20.17
C LEU A 12 -12.94 20.86 20.10
N MET A 13 -12.29 20.96 21.25
CA MET A 13 -10.87 20.65 21.37
C MET A 13 -10.76 19.13 21.25
N PRO A 14 -9.94 18.62 20.32
CA PRO A 14 -9.77 17.19 20.17
C PRO A 14 -9.28 16.61 21.49
N ASP A 15 -10.00 15.63 22.00
CA ASP A 15 -9.62 14.93 23.21
C ASP A 15 -8.51 13.90 22.93
N LEU A 16 -8.09 13.18 23.97
CA LEU A 16 -7.05 12.15 23.83
C LEU A 16 -7.45 11.03 22.85
N ALA A 17 -8.75 10.71 22.75
CA ALA A 17 -9.24 9.71 21.80
C ALA A 17 -9.21 10.25 20.38
N ASP A 18 -9.59 11.51 20.17
CA ASP A 18 -9.52 12.20 18.88
C ASP A 18 -8.07 12.25 18.35
N ILE A 19 -7.11 12.64 19.20
CA ILE A 19 -5.68 12.69 18.85
C ILE A 19 -5.16 11.27 18.53
N ALA A 20 -5.54 10.27 19.32
CA ALA A 20 -5.10 8.88 19.08
C ALA A 20 -5.70 8.28 17.81
N GLN A 21 -6.91 8.69 17.42
CA GLN A 21 -7.52 8.31 16.15
C GLN A 21 -6.79 8.96 14.97
N GLU A 22 -6.58 10.28 15.02
CA GLU A 22 -5.89 11.01 13.96
C GLU A 22 -4.47 10.47 13.70
N GLN A 23 -3.74 10.12 14.77
CA GLN A 23 -2.40 9.54 14.63
C GLN A 23 -2.43 8.15 13.95
N ARG A 24 -3.46 7.33 14.22
CA ARG A 24 -3.65 6.03 13.57
C ARG A 24 -3.98 6.19 12.10
N GLU A 25 -4.88 7.12 11.77
CA GLU A 25 -5.25 7.42 10.38
C GLU A 25 -4.03 7.88 9.58
N ARG A 26 -3.23 8.82 10.11
CA ARG A 26 -1.98 9.27 9.49
C ARG A 26 -0.92 8.18 9.35
N ALA A 27 -0.86 7.23 10.29
CA ALA A 27 0.04 6.08 10.18
C ALA A 27 -0.42 5.12 9.08
N TYR A 28 -1.72 4.87 8.99
CA TYR A 28 -2.32 4.03 7.97
C TYR A 28 -2.15 4.63 6.57
N GLU A 29 -2.38 5.93 6.40
CA GLU A 29 -2.17 6.63 5.12
C GLU A 29 -0.72 6.56 4.64
N ARG A 30 0.24 6.76 5.55
CA ARG A 30 1.67 6.62 5.23
C ARG A 30 2.01 5.21 4.79
N TRP A 31 1.59 4.21 5.57
CA TRP A 31 1.79 2.80 5.24
C TRP A 31 1.17 2.47 3.87
N TRP A 32 -0.07 2.91 3.63
CA TRP A 32 -0.77 2.68 2.36
C TRP A 32 -0.06 3.35 1.18
N SER A 33 0.43 4.59 1.34
CA SER A 33 1.16 5.30 0.29
C SER A 33 2.48 4.59 -0.07
N GLU A 34 3.23 4.14 0.94
CA GLU A 34 4.46 3.36 0.74
C GLU A 34 4.19 2.03 0.02
N HIS A 35 3.10 1.34 0.36
CA HIS A 35 2.73 0.08 -0.29
C HIS A 35 2.16 0.29 -1.70
N GLN A 36 1.50 1.42 -1.97
CA GLN A 36 1.02 1.73 -3.31
C GLN A 36 2.16 2.10 -4.25
N THR A 37 3.22 2.77 -3.76
CA THR A 37 4.38 3.12 -4.60
C THR A 37 5.20 1.90 -5.02
N THR A 38 5.31 0.87 -4.16
CA THR A 38 5.95 -0.41 -4.53
C THR A 38 5.15 -1.18 -5.58
N GLN A 39 3.84 -0.93 -5.70
CA GLN A 39 2.98 -1.52 -6.74
C GLN A 39 3.04 -0.81 -8.10
N ARG A 40 3.68 0.36 -8.21
CA ARG A 40 3.67 1.20 -9.44
C ARG A 40 4.87 0.97 -10.39
N ALA A 41 5.71 -0.04 -10.16
CA ALA A 41 6.79 -0.43 -11.08
C ALA A 41 6.29 -1.31 -12.23
N ILE A 42 5.13 -0.98 -12.80
CA ILE A 42 4.29 -1.81 -13.66
C ILE A 42 3.79 -0.89 -14.77
N ASP A 43 4.13 -1.24 -16.02
CA ASP A 43 3.78 -0.52 -17.25
C ASP A 43 2.25 -0.50 -17.50
N ASP A 44 1.79 0.26 -18.50
CA ASP A 44 0.36 0.37 -18.85
C ASP A 44 -0.27 -0.98 -19.29
N GLU A 45 0.53 -2.02 -19.52
CA GLU A 45 0.15 -3.43 -19.78
C GLU A 45 0.60 -4.42 -18.67
N GLY A 46 1.28 -3.86 -17.69
CA GLY A 46 1.61 -4.33 -16.34
C GLY A 46 2.55 -5.51 -16.11
N ARG A 47 3.36 -5.96 -17.08
CA ARG A 47 4.04 -7.26 -16.98
C ARG A 47 5.42 -7.29 -17.64
N PRO A 48 6.52 -7.37 -16.86
CA PRO A 48 7.79 -7.74 -17.44
C PRO A 48 7.71 -9.18 -17.95
N HIS A 49 8.00 -9.38 -19.24
CA HIS A 49 8.11 -10.72 -19.82
C HIS A 49 9.32 -11.48 -19.28
N ASP A 50 10.33 -10.76 -18.81
CA ASP A 50 11.60 -11.30 -18.34
C ASP A 50 11.83 -10.93 -16.87
N CYS A 51 12.43 -11.84 -16.12
CA CYS A 51 12.71 -11.68 -14.70
C CYS A 51 13.73 -10.56 -14.47
N ILE A 52 13.47 -9.65 -13.54
CA ILE A 52 14.39 -8.55 -13.23
C ILE A 52 15.74 -8.98 -12.62
N ASP A 53 15.82 -10.19 -12.06
CA ASP A 53 17.04 -10.68 -11.40
C ASP A 53 17.88 -11.59 -12.31
N CYS A 54 17.25 -12.53 -13.04
CA CYS A 54 17.97 -13.48 -13.89
C CYS A 54 17.85 -13.23 -15.39
N GLY A 55 16.95 -12.35 -15.83
CA GLY A 55 16.69 -12.09 -17.26
C GLY A 55 15.97 -13.21 -18.00
N GLU A 56 15.62 -14.32 -17.33
CA GLU A 56 14.85 -15.40 -17.96
C GLU A 56 13.37 -15.03 -18.10
N ARG A 57 12.73 -15.58 -19.12
CA ARG A 57 11.31 -15.35 -19.38
C ARG A 57 10.45 -15.85 -18.21
N ILE A 58 9.60 -14.98 -17.67
CA ILE A 58 8.67 -15.32 -16.60
C ILE A 58 7.60 -16.29 -17.15
N PRO A 59 7.30 -17.40 -16.45
CA PRO A 59 6.28 -18.34 -16.87
C PRO A 59 4.92 -17.67 -17.10
N GLN A 60 4.24 -18.00 -18.20
CA GLN A 60 2.98 -17.36 -18.58
C GLN A 60 1.90 -17.45 -17.50
N ALA A 61 1.87 -18.56 -16.74
CA ALA A 61 0.97 -18.71 -15.60
C ALA A 61 1.15 -17.60 -14.55
N ARG A 62 2.38 -17.14 -14.32
CA ARG A 62 2.69 -16.03 -13.40
C ARG A 62 2.38 -14.67 -14.01
N VAL A 63 2.69 -14.50 -15.29
CA VAL A 63 2.31 -13.30 -16.07
C VAL A 63 0.78 -13.10 -16.02
N ASN A 64 0.00 -14.17 -16.03
CA ASN A 64 -1.46 -14.10 -15.94
C ASN A 64 -2.00 -13.73 -14.55
N LEU A 65 -1.23 -13.93 -13.47
CA LEU A 65 -1.60 -13.47 -12.13
C LEU A 65 -1.47 -11.95 -11.98
N GLY A 66 -0.74 -11.29 -12.89
CA GLY A 66 -0.42 -9.87 -12.81
C GLY A 66 0.64 -9.57 -11.74
N TYR A 67 1.17 -8.35 -11.77
CA TYR A 67 2.08 -7.82 -10.74
C TYR A 67 3.34 -8.68 -10.48
N CYS A 68 3.82 -9.40 -11.49
CA CYS A 68 4.92 -10.34 -11.34
C CYS A 68 6.22 -9.78 -11.94
N LEU A 69 7.20 -9.45 -11.08
CA LEU A 69 8.50 -8.92 -11.51
C LEU A 69 9.61 -9.99 -11.63
N ARG A 70 9.40 -11.18 -11.06
CA ARG A 70 10.43 -12.24 -10.93
C ARG A 70 9.91 -13.62 -11.33
N CYS A 71 10.80 -14.51 -11.76
CA CYS A 71 10.48 -15.94 -11.91
C CYS A 71 10.26 -16.61 -10.53
N VAL A 72 9.81 -17.88 -10.50
CA VAL A 72 9.55 -18.64 -9.25
C VAL A 72 10.79 -18.68 -8.38
N ASP A 73 11.91 -19.06 -8.95
CA ASP A 73 13.15 -19.26 -8.19
C ASP A 73 13.67 -17.94 -7.62
N CYS A 74 13.70 -16.87 -8.42
CA CYS A 74 14.17 -15.56 -7.96
C CYS A 74 13.21 -14.92 -6.94
N GLN A 75 11.89 -15.13 -7.10
CA GLN A 75 10.91 -14.67 -6.11
C GLN A 75 11.10 -15.36 -4.75
N GLU A 76 11.31 -16.67 -4.73
CA GLU A 76 11.55 -17.40 -3.47
C GLU A 76 12.81 -16.91 -2.76
N VAL A 77 13.89 -16.64 -3.50
CA VAL A 77 15.14 -16.12 -2.95
C VAL A 77 14.91 -14.72 -2.35
N PHE A 78 14.19 -13.86 -3.07
CA PHE A 78 13.84 -12.52 -2.61
C PHE A 78 13.00 -12.54 -1.32
N GLU A 79 11.97 -13.38 -1.25
CA GLU A 79 11.06 -13.49 -0.08
C GLU A 79 11.76 -14.06 1.15
N LYS A 80 12.71 -14.98 0.96
CA LYS A 80 13.54 -15.52 2.06
C LYS A 80 14.54 -14.49 2.60
N GLY A 81 14.59 -13.28 2.03
CA GLY A 81 15.53 -12.23 2.41
C GLY A 81 16.99 -12.55 2.06
N VAL A 82 17.21 -13.58 1.23
CA VAL A 82 18.55 -13.97 0.79
C VAL A 82 18.90 -13.07 -0.39
N LYS A 83 19.77 -12.08 -0.15
CA LYS A 83 20.35 -11.30 -1.25
C LYS A 83 21.27 -12.23 -2.05
N ARG A 84 20.97 -12.38 -3.35
CA ARG A 84 21.86 -13.03 -4.30
C ARG A 84 23.00 -12.12 -4.69
#